data_AF-A0A2V7IQH5-F1
#
_entry.id   AF-A0A2V7IQH5-F1
#
_cell.length_a   1.000
_cell.length_b   1.000
_cell.length_c   1.000
_cell.angle_alpha   90.00
_cell.angle_beta   90.00
_cell.angle_gamma   90.00
#
_symmetry.space_group_name_H-M   'P 1'
#
loop_
_entity.id
_entity.type
_entity.pdbx_description
1 polymer ?
#
loop_
_entity_poly.entity_id
_entity_poly.type
_entity_poly.pdbx_seq_one_letter_code
_entity_poly.pdbx_strand_id
1 'polypeptide(L)'
;MRRPDWLSTRGRVAAAVAAAALLALALYASSFVVSYSDLLHADDPLQRTDVARLAPARVERVAEIRGIDDLRAVLRDAKARGLKVSISGSRHSQGGQTYTAGGVVLDMRGFNRILAIDSATPTVTVQSGATWDEVQRAIAPHRLALKVMQSSNIFTVGGTLSANAHGRDIDVMQVVDVVERFGLLLADGSVVEVSRKQNPASSAPSRWITPSSRPTSPSTSTPTRAWRCCWCVPRSIRRRTRSCESWWW
;
A
#
# COMPACT_ATOMS: atom_id res chain seq x y z
N MET A 1 -22.58 81.94 -0.50
CA MET A 1 -22.99 80.72 -1.24
C MET A 1 -22.41 79.49 -0.55
N ARG A 2 -23.20 78.72 0.21
CA ARG A 2 -22.79 77.40 0.71
C ARG A 2 -22.94 76.42 -0.46
N ARG A 3 -21.85 75.73 -0.86
CA ARG A 3 -21.95 74.65 -1.84
C ARG A 3 -22.88 73.56 -1.27
N PRO A 4 -23.82 73.03 -2.05
CA PRO A 4 -24.85 72.17 -1.50
C PRO A 4 -24.27 70.79 -1.13
N ASP A 5 -24.52 70.35 0.10
CA ASP A 5 -23.91 69.18 0.76
C ASP A 5 -24.11 67.83 0.04
N TRP A 6 -25.07 67.73 -0.88
CA TRP A 6 -25.43 66.48 -1.57
C TRP A 6 -24.33 65.91 -2.48
N LEU A 7 -23.41 66.76 -2.98
CA LEU A 7 -22.23 66.31 -3.73
C LEU A 7 -21.27 65.52 -2.83
N SER A 8 -21.17 65.89 -1.54
CA SER A 8 -20.33 65.18 -0.57
C SER A 8 -20.93 63.85 -0.13
N THR A 9 -22.26 63.73 -0.11
CA THR A 9 -22.96 62.51 0.27
C THR A 9 -22.86 61.46 -0.83
N ARG A 10 -23.05 61.84 -2.10
CA ARG A 10 -22.86 60.94 -3.25
C ARG A 10 -21.43 60.42 -3.36
N GLY A 11 -20.43 61.28 -3.16
CA GLY A 11 -19.03 60.86 -3.12
C GLY A 11 -18.72 59.87 -1.99
N ARG A 12 -19.27 60.10 -0.80
CA ARG A 12 -19.13 59.18 0.35
C ARG A 12 -19.79 57.82 0.11
N VAL A 13 -20.98 57.80 -0.50
CA VAL A 13 -21.67 56.54 -0.84
C VAL A 13 -20.91 55.76 -1.92
N ALA A 14 -20.43 56.43 -2.98
CA ALA A 14 -19.63 55.78 -4.02
C ALA A 14 -18.33 55.18 -3.47
N ALA A 15 -17.63 55.92 -2.59
CA ALA A 15 -16.44 55.43 -1.92
C ALA A 15 -16.74 54.22 -1.01
N ALA A 16 -17.84 54.25 -0.26
CA ALA A 16 -18.26 53.13 0.57
C ALA A 16 -18.60 51.88 -0.24
N VAL A 17 -19.28 52.03 -1.39
CA VAL A 17 -19.59 50.91 -2.30
C VAL A 17 -18.32 50.34 -2.94
N ALA A 18 -17.40 51.19 -3.39
CA ALA A 18 -16.11 50.75 -3.94
C ALA A 18 -15.26 50.02 -2.88
N ALA A 19 -15.22 50.52 -1.65
CA ALA A 19 -14.54 49.87 -0.54
C ALA A 19 -15.17 48.52 -0.19
N ALA A 20 -16.51 48.44 -0.17
CA ALA A 20 -17.22 47.18 0.06
C ALA A 20 -16.97 46.15 -1.05
N ALA A 21 -16.93 46.59 -2.31
CA ALA A 21 -16.62 45.73 -3.46
C ALA A 21 -15.17 45.21 -3.42
N LEU A 22 -14.20 46.07 -3.09
CA LEU A 22 -12.79 45.68 -2.92
C LEU A 22 -12.62 44.70 -1.74
N LEU A 23 -13.32 44.94 -0.63
CA LEU A 23 -13.31 44.02 0.52
C LEU A 23 -13.93 42.67 0.15
N ALA A 24 -15.05 42.64 -0.56
CA ALA A 24 -15.68 41.41 -1.03
C ALA A 24 -14.75 40.64 -1.99
N LEU A 25 -14.08 41.33 -2.90
CA LEU A 25 -13.10 40.73 -3.81
C LEU A 25 -11.89 40.18 -3.06
N ALA A 26 -11.37 40.91 -2.07
CA ALA A 26 -10.26 40.45 -1.23
C ALA A 26 -10.65 39.22 -0.40
N LEU A 27 -11.85 39.20 0.18
CA LEU A 27 -12.37 38.05 0.91
C LEU A 27 -12.55 36.84 -0.01
N TYR A 28 -13.09 37.03 -1.20
CA TYR A 28 -13.25 35.97 -2.20
C TYR A 28 -11.89 35.43 -2.70
N ALA A 29 -10.93 36.31 -2.98
CA ALA A 29 -9.58 35.90 -3.33
C ALA A 29 -8.90 35.17 -2.16
N SER A 30 -9.11 35.61 -0.92
CA SER A 30 -8.56 34.94 0.27
C SER A 30 -9.16 33.56 0.49
N SER A 31 -10.47 33.38 0.26
CA SER A 31 -11.11 32.07 0.38
C SER A 31 -10.61 31.12 -0.70
N PHE A 32 -10.36 31.62 -1.91
CA PHE A 32 -9.69 30.86 -2.96
C PHE A 32 -8.27 30.45 -2.55
N VAL A 33 -7.46 31.38 -2.04
CA VAL A 33 -6.10 31.05 -1.55
C VAL A 33 -6.13 30.03 -0.41
N VAL A 34 -7.07 30.13 0.52
CA VAL A 34 -7.23 29.16 1.63
C VAL A 34 -7.69 27.80 1.10
N SER A 35 -8.69 27.75 0.22
CA SER A 35 -9.18 26.48 -0.38
C SER A 35 -8.13 25.79 -1.23
N TYR A 36 -7.24 26.55 -1.87
CA TYR A 36 -6.17 26.00 -2.72
C TYR A 36 -4.81 25.98 -2.00
N SER A 37 -4.76 26.36 -0.72
CA SER A 37 -3.51 26.40 0.04
C SER A 37 -2.85 25.02 0.05
N ASP A 38 -3.62 23.95 0.26
CA ASP A 38 -3.13 22.57 0.20
C ASP A 38 -2.52 22.18 -1.18
N LEU A 39 -2.95 22.81 -2.28
CA LEU A 39 -2.37 22.61 -3.61
C LEU A 39 -1.12 23.47 -3.86
N LEU A 40 -0.97 24.56 -3.10
CA LEU A 40 0.12 25.52 -3.21
C LEU A 40 1.26 25.24 -2.23
N HIS A 41 1.06 24.39 -1.23
CA HIS A 41 2.13 23.94 -0.34
C HIS A 41 2.99 22.91 -1.07
N ALA A 42 4.31 23.08 -0.97
CA ALA A 42 5.24 22.05 -1.43
C ALA A 42 4.97 20.76 -0.62
N ASP A 43 4.68 19.67 -1.32
CA ASP A 43 4.52 18.35 -0.70
C ASP A 43 5.76 18.04 0.15
N ASP A 44 5.60 17.94 1.48
CA ASP A 44 6.65 17.40 2.34
C ASP A 44 6.93 15.97 1.85
N PRO A 45 8.15 15.65 1.35
CA PRO A 45 8.45 14.33 0.80
C PRO A 45 8.35 13.22 1.86
N LEU A 46 8.27 13.57 3.14
CA LEU A 46 8.07 12.66 4.25
C LEU A 46 6.60 12.56 4.69
N GLN A 47 5.73 13.46 4.23
CA GLN A 47 4.29 13.30 4.36
C GLN A 47 3.82 12.23 3.37
N ARG A 48 3.45 11.06 3.88
CA ARG A 48 3.01 9.94 3.05
C ARG A 48 1.55 9.63 3.29
N THR A 49 0.88 9.29 2.20
CA THR A 49 -0.52 8.90 2.23
C THR A 49 -0.77 7.78 1.23
N ASP A 50 -1.78 6.96 1.50
CA ASP A 50 -2.21 5.88 0.62
C ASP A 50 -3.23 6.42 -0.40
N VAL A 51 -3.74 5.54 -1.26
CA VAL A 51 -4.67 5.94 -2.32
C VAL A 51 -5.96 6.53 -1.74
N ALA A 52 -6.38 6.13 -0.53
CA ALA A 52 -7.61 6.66 0.09
C ALA A 52 -7.42 8.08 0.65
N ARG A 53 -6.19 8.48 0.96
CA ARG A 53 -5.84 9.78 1.54
C ARG A 53 -6.48 10.08 2.91
N LEU A 54 -7.03 9.08 3.59
CA LEU A 54 -7.77 9.24 4.84
C LEU A 54 -6.86 9.32 6.08
N ALA A 55 -5.67 8.73 6.02
CA ALA A 55 -4.75 8.64 7.16
C ALA A 55 -3.31 9.00 6.75
N PRO A 56 -3.04 10.28 6.41
CA PRO A 56 -1.67 10.72 6.13
C PRO A 56 -0.79 10.57 7.37
N ALA A 57 0.45 10.13 7.17
CA ALA A 57 1.44 9.99 8.22
C ALA A 57 2.78 10.55 7.77
N ARG A 58 3.41 11.36 8.62
CA ARG A 58 4.78 11.82 8.41
C ARG A 58 5.76 10.73 8.83
N VAL A 59 6.52 10.21 7.87
CA VAL A 59 7.49 9.12 8.08
C VAL A 59 8.89 9.68 8.30
N GLU A 60 9.82 8.88 8.82
CA GLU A 60 11.23 9.27 8.96
C GLU A 60 11.93 9.22 7.60
N ARG A 61 11.72 8.13 6.85
CA ARG A 61 12.19 7.99 5.47
C ARG A 61 11.44 6.90 4.73
N VAL A 62 11.59 6.89 3.41
CA VAL A 62 11.22 5.78 2.54
C VAL A 62 12.49 5.14 1.98
N ALA A 63 12.63 3.83 2.16
CA ALA A 63 13.73 3.05 1.60
C ALA A 63 13.20 2.21 0.42
N GLU A 64 13.77 2.43 -0.76
CA GLU A 64 13.46 1.61 -1.94
C GLU A 64 14.18 0.27 -1.85
N ILE A 65 13.43 -0.82 -1.96
CA ILE A 65 13.96 -2.18 -1.84
C ILE A 65 14.07 -2.80 -3.23
N ARG A 66 15.26 -3.29 -3.57
CA ARG A 66 15.55 -4.04 -4.81
C ARG A 66 16.10 -5.43 -4.53
N GLY A 67 16.54 -5.70 -3.31
CA GLY A 67 17.07 -7.00 -2.89
C GLY A 67 16.89 -7.28 -1.40
N ILE A 68 17.26 -8.51 -1.00
CA ILE A 68 17.24 -8.92 0.41
C ILE A 68 18.24 -8.12 1.23
N ASP A 69 19.39 -7.77 0.65
CA ASP A 69 20.43 -7.05 1.38
C ASP A 69 20.01 -5.62 1.72
N ASP A 70 19.18 -4.99 0.88
CA ASP A 70 18.53 -3.71 1.20
C ASP A 70 17.61 -3.86 2.42
N LEU A 71 16.78 -4.91 2.45
CA LEU A 71 15.90 -5.19 3.58
C LEU A 71 16.72 -5.38 4.87
N ARG A 72 17.78 -6.19 4.82
CA ARG A 72 18.65 -6.44 5.96
C ARG A 72 19.34 -5.16 6.43
N ALA A 73 19.84 -4.34 5.50
CA ALA A 73 20.49 -3.07 5.83
C ALA A 73 19.51 -2.12 6.52
N VAL A 74 18.30 -1.97 5.98
CA VAL A 74 17.28 -1.09 6.55
C VAL A 74 16.81 -1.59 7.91
N LEU A 75 16.60 -2.90 8.09
CA LEU A 75 16.21 -3.47 9.37
C LEU A 75 17.28 -3.28 10.45
N ARG A 76 18.56 -3.48 10.11
CA ARG A 76 19.68 -3.21 11.03
C ARG A 76 19.74 -1.75 11.44
N ASP A 77 19.64 -0.83 10.49
CA ASP A 77 19.63 0.61 10.76
C ASP A 77 18.42 1.03 11.60
N ALA A 78 17.21 0.58 11.25
CA ALA A 78 16.00 0.89 12.01
C ALA A 78 16.10 0.37 13.45
N LYS A 79 16.64 -0.84 13.65
CA LYS A 79 16.90 -1.40 14.98
C LYS A 79 17.90 -0.56 15.77
N ALA A 80 19.02 -0.17 15.15
CA ALA A 80 20.04 0.66 15.79
C ALA A 80 19.50 2.03 16.22
N ARG A 81 18.56 2.59 15.44
CA ARG A 81 17.95 3.91 15.67
C ARG A 81 16.64 3.86 16.47
N GLY A 82 16.17 2.67 16.87
CA GLY A 82 14.88 2.51 17.57
C GLY A 82 13.65 2.88 16.73
N LEU A 83 13.75 2.86 15.40
CA LEU A 83 12.69 3.24 14.48
C LEU A 83 11.72 2.08 14.23
N LYS A 84 10.43 2.39 14.15
CA LYS A 84 9.42 1.43 13.65
C LYS A 84 9.59 1.25 12.14
N VAL A 85 9.23 0.06 11.65
CA VAL A 85 9.26 -0.25 10.22
C VAL A 85 7.85 -0.53 9.73
N SER A 86 7.51 -0.02 8.55
CA SER A 86 6.27 -0.28 7.82
C SER A 86 6.59 -0.73 6.40
N ILE A 87 5.68 -1.48 5.77
CA ILE A 87 5.90 -2.08 4.44
C ILE A 87 4.87 -1.50 3.48
N SER A 88 5.34 -1.05 2.31
CA SER A 88 4.51 -0.44 1.28
C SER A 88 4.66 -1.20 -0.03
N GLY A 89 3.53 -1.71 -0.54
CA GLY A 89 3.39 -2.22 -1.91
C GLY A 89 2.74 -1.16 -2.81
N SER A 90 1.60 -1.50 -3.41
CA SER A 90 0.83 -0.58 -4.26
C SER A 90 0.07 0.52 -3.49
N ARG A 91 0.15 0.58 -2.15
CA ARG A 91 -0.46 1.64 -1.31
C ARG A 91 -1.98 1.74 -1.39
N HIS A 92 -2.67 0.60 -1.54
CA HIS A 92 -4.14 0.52 -1.59
C HIS A 92 -4.80 0.08 -0.27
N SER A 93 -4.06 0.00 0.83
CA SER A 93 -4.70 -0.11 2.14
C SER A 93 -5.44 1.21 2.44
N GLN A 94 -6.64 1.15 3.02
CA GLN A 94 -7.52 2.32 3.19
C GLN A 94 -7.69 2.77 4.65
N GLY A 95 -7.04 2.09 5.60
CA GLY A 95 -7.18 2.34 7.03
C GLY A 95 -5.87 2.71 7.73
N GLY A 96 -4.91 3.31 7.01
CA GLY A 96 -3.63 3.75 7.59
C GLY A 96 -2.62 2.63 7.90
N GLN A 97 -2.83 1.42 7.39
CA GLN A 97 -1.93 0.28 7.64
C GLN A 97 -0.57 0.42 6.93
N THR A 98 -0.51 1.21 5.86
CA THR A 98 0.67 1.32 4.98
C THR A 98 1.82 2.08 5.63
N TYR A 99 1.54 3.11 6.42
CA TYR A 99 2.56 4.04 6.92
C TYR A 99 2.55 4.14 8.44
N THR A 100 3.73 4.09 9.05
CA THR A 100 3.89 4.34 10.49
C THR A 100 4.55 5.70 10.69
N ALA A 101 3.89 6.58 11.46
CA ALA A 101 4.43 7.89 11.80
C ALA A 101 5.79 7.78 12.50
N GLY A 102 6.76 8.60 12.06
CA GLY A 102 8.16 8.56 12.53
C GLY A 102 8.90 7.24 12.24
N GLY A 103 8.32 6.37 11.41
CA GLY A 103 8.92 5.09 11.04
C GLY A 103 9.63 5.12 9.69
N VAL A 104 10.35 4.04 9.39
CA VAL A 104 10.91 3.77 8.06
C VAL A 104 9.90 2.99 7.24
N VAL A 105 9.67 3.41 6.00
CA VAL A 105 8.82 2.69 5.04
C VAL A 105 9.69 1.89 4.09
N LEU A 106 9.43 0.58 3.98
CA LEU A 106 10.02 -0.28 2.95
C LEU A 106 9.15 -0.19 1.70
N ASP A 107 9.61 0.51 0.67
CA ASP A 107 8.95 0.52 -0.64
C ASP A 107 9.38 -0.71 -1.43
N MET A 108 8.49 -1.70 -1.49
CA MET A 108 8.75 -3.01 -2.07
C MET A 108 8.63 -3.02 -3.60
N ARG A 109 8.18 -1.94 -4.25
CA ARG A 109 7.87 -1.94 -5.69
C ARG A 109 9.09 -2.21 -6.58
N GLY A 110 10.31 -1.94 -6.10
CA GLY A 110 11.56 -2.29 -6.78
C GLY A 110 11.96 -3.77 -6.65
N PHE A 111 11.29 -4.53 -5.78
CA PHE A 111 11.52 -5.95 -5.51
C PHE A 111 10.43 -6.78 -6.18
N ASN A 112 10.36 -6.69 -7.51
CA ASN A 112 9.23 -7.13 -8.36
C ASN A 112 9.62 -8.15 -9.46
N ARG A 113 10.77 -8.82 -9.35
CA ARG A 113 11.21 -9.78 -10.37
C ARG A 113 10.33 -11.02 -10.44
N ILE A 114 10.07 -11.48 -11.65
CA ILE A 114 9.56 -12.82 -11.95
C ILE A 114 10.77 -13.76 -12.02
N LEU A 115 10.86 -14.70 -11.09
CA LEU A 115 12.06 -15.53 -10.89
C LEU A 115 12.00 -16.84 -11.67
N ALA A 116 10.82 -17.45 -11.78
CA ALA A 116 10.64 -18.70 -12.52
C ALA A 116 9.18 -18.88 -12.95
N ILE A 117 8.94 -19.51 -14.10
CA ILE A 117 7.63 -19.97 -14.56
C ILE A 117 7.78 -21.43 -14.98
N ASP A 118 7.02 -22.33 -14.34
CA ASP A 118 6.98 -23.73 -14.72
C ASP A 118 5.62 -24.02 -15.39
N SER A 119 5.67 -24.52 -16.63
CA SER A 119 4.47 -24.86 -17.42
C SER A 119 4.07 -26.33 -17.31
N ALA A 120 4.95 -27.18 -16.79
CA ALA A 120 4.70 -28.59 -16.48
C ALA A 120 4.03 -28.72 -15.12
N THR A 121 4.56 -28.01 -14.11
CA THR A 121 3.88 -27.78 -12.83
C THR A 121 3.45 -26.31 -12.78
N PRO A 122 2.17 -26.00 -13.05
CA PRO A 122 1.74 -24.65 -13.41
C PRO A 122 1.85 -23.66 -12.24
N THR A 123 3.05 -23.16 -12.05
CA THR A 123 3.49 -22.36 -10.91
C THR A 123 4.37 -21.22 -11.40
N VAL A 124 4.38 -20.13 -10.63
CA VAL A 124 5.23 -18.97 -10.89
C VAL A 124 5.94 -18.63 -9.61
N THR A 125 7.21 -18.25 -9.66
CA THR A 125 7.95 -17.74 -8.49
C THR A 125 8.18 -16.25 -8.72
N VAL A 126 7.73 -15.42 -7.77
CA VAL A 126 7.78 -13.95 -7.92
C VAL A 126 8.23 -13.29 -6.62
N GLN A 127 8.92 -12.16 -6.75
CA GLN A 127 9.21 -11.30 -5.61
C GLN A 127 7.93 -10.59 -5.13
N SER A 128 7.87 -10.26 -3.84
CA SER A 128 6.65 -9.79 -3.17
C SER A 128 6.18 -8.40 -3.63
N GLY A 129 7.07 -7.62 -4.25
CA GLY A 129 6.76 -6.31 -4.84
C GLY A 129 6.12 -6.38 -6.23
N ALA A 130 6.09 -7.55 -6.89
CA ALA A 130 5.45 -7.69 -8.19
C ALA A 130 3.95 -7.49 -8.08
N THR A 131 3.37 -6.75 -9.01
CA THR A 131 1.92 -6.58 -9.18
C THR A 131 1.31 -7.77 -9.91
N TRP A 132 0.04 -8.06 -9.67
CA TRP A 132 -0.64 -9.13 -10.42
C TRP A 132 -0.71 -8.85 -11.92
N ASP A 133 -0.67 -7.59 -12.33
CA ASP A 133 -0.56 -7.15 -13.72
C ASP A 133 0.77 -7.60 -14.36
N GLU A 134 1.89 -7.38 -13.69
CA GLU A 134 3.21 -7.89 -14.11
C GLU A 134 3.23 -9.42 -14.16
N VAL A 135 2.65 -10.08 -13.15
CA VAL A 135 2.57 -11.55 -13.11
C VAL A 135 1.73 -12.09 -14.28
N GLN A 136 0.55 -11.51 -14.53
CA GLN A 136 -0.33 -11.93 -15.64
C GLN A 136 0.34 -11.77 -16.99
N ARG A 137 1.04 -10.65 -17.23
CA ARG A 137 1.82 -10.45 -18.46
C ARG A 137 2.90 -11.51 -18.62
N ALA A 138 3.60 -11.86 -17.54
CA ALA A 138 4.69 -12.82 -17.59
C ALA A 138 4.21 -14.25 -17.87
N ILE A 139 3.05 -14.65 -17.32
CA ILE A 139 2.52 -16.01 -17.50
C ILE A 139 1.71 -16.17 -18.80
N ALA A 140 1.17 -15.10 -19.37
CA ALA A 140 0.32 -15.17 -20.55
C ALA A 140 0.96 -15.89 -21.76
N PRO A 141 2.25 -15.67 -22.12
CA PRO A 141 2.93 -16.43 -23.17
C PRO A 141 2.96 -17.93 -22.94
N HIS A 142 2.94 -18.37 -21.68
CA HIS A 142 2.92 -19.77 -21.28
C HIS A 142 1.50 -20.38 -21.29
N ARG A 143 0.50 -19.62 -21.78
CA ARG A 143 -0.93 -19.98 -21.80
C ARG A 143 -1.48 -20.27 -20.41
N LEU A 144 -1.01 -19.53 -19.43
CA LEU A 144 -1.22 -19.73 -18.01
C LEU A 144 -2.07 -18.55 -17.46
N ALA A 145 -3.00 -18.81 -16.53
CA ALA A 145 -3.84 -17.80 -15.87
C ALA A 145 -3.95 -18.01 -14.34
N LEU A 146 -3.91 -16.93 -13.56
CA LEU A 146 -4.02 -16.98 -12.09
C LEU A 146 -5.36 -17.62 -11.65
N LYS A 147 -5.32 -18.51 -10.66
CA LYS A 147 -6.53 -19.14 -10.12
C LYS A 147 -7.33 -18.22 -9.20
N VAL A 148 -6.65 -17.42 -8.38
CA VAL A 148 -7.28 -16.49 -7.42
C VAL A 148 -6.57 -15.15 -7.49
N MET A 149 -7.36 -14.08 -7.59
CA MET A 149 -6.92 -12.69 -7.57
C MET A 149 -8.12 -11.81 -7.22
N GLN A 150 -7.88 -10.62 -6.67
CA GLN A 150 -8.91 -9.58 -6.52
C GLN A 150 -9.47 -9.14 -7.89
N SER A 151 -10.57 -8.39 -7.89
CA SER A 151 -11.17 -7.81 -9.09
C SER A 151 -10.20 -6.93 -9.92
N SER A 152 -9.17 -6.37 -9.30
CA SER A 152 -8.15 -5.55 -9.94
C SER A 152 -6.77 -6.18 -9.77
N ASN A 153 -5.90 -5.96 -10.76
CA ASN A 153 -4.55 -6.53 -10.83
C ASN A 153 -3.44 -5.54 -10.43
N ILE A 154 -3.79 -4.33 -9.99
CA ILE A 154 -2.85 -3.27 -9.61
C ILE A 154 -2.13 -3.53 -8.27
N PHE A 155 -2.56 -4.54 -7.53
CA PHE A 155 -2.01 -4.86 -6.21
C PHE A 155 -0.73 -5.70 -6.30
N THR A 156 0.26 -5.38 -5.47
CA THR A 156 1.41 -6.25 -5.24
C THR A 156 0.99 -7.59 -4.64
N VAL A 157 1.70 -8.66 -4.99
CA VAL A 157 1.53 -10.02 -4.45
C VAL A 157 1.71 -10.01 -2.92
N GLY A 158 2.75 -9.36 -2.40
CA GLY A 158 3.02 -9.28 -0.96
C GLY A 158 1.92 -8.58 -0.16
N GLY A 159 1.39 -7.48 -0.68
CA GLY A 159 0.24 -6.78 -0.08
C GLY A 159 -1.02 -7.65 -0.08
N THR A 160 -1.28 -8.34 -1.19
CA THR A 160 -2.40 -9.26 -1.36
C THR A 160 -2.35 -10.41 -0.35
N LEU A 161 -1.19 -11.06 -0.21
CA LEU A 161 -0.96 -12.13 0.76
C LEU A 161 -1.09 -11.63 2.20
N SER A 162 -0.60 -10.43 2.49
CA SER A 162 -0.65 -9.87 3.85
C SER A 162 -2.07 -9.60 4.33
N ALA A 163 -2.95 -9.20 3.42
CA ALA A 163 -4.38 -9.01 3.68
C ALA A 163 -5.21 -10.30 3.53
N ASN A 164 -4.59 -11.41 3.07
CA ASN A 164 -5.28 -12.62 2.62
C ASN A 164 -6.47 -12.33 1.71
N ALA A 165 -6.24 -11.52 0.67
CA ALA A 165 -7.31 -11.11 -0.21
C ALA A 165 -7.90 -12.31 -0.96
N HIS A 166 -9.16 -12.16 -1.38
CA HIS A 166 -9.92 -13.22 -2.02
C HIS A 166 -10.32 -12.85 -3.46
N GLY A 167 -10.58 -13.87 -4.27
CA GLY A 167 -11.24 -13.77 -5.55
C GLY A 167 -12.75 -13.99 -5.44
N ARG A 168 -13.35 -14.44 -6.56
CA ARG A 168 -14.79 -14.75 -6.65
C ARG A 168 -15.08 -16.24 -6.87
N ASP A 169 -14.05 -17.07 -7.02
CA ASP A 169 -14.21 -18.51 -7.17
C ASP A 169 -14.66 -19.10 -5.82
N ILE A 170 -15.81 -19.78 -5.81
CA ILE A 170 -16.41 -20.38 -4.62
C ILE A 170 -15.59 -21.57 -4.09
N ASP A 171 -14.92 -22.31 -4.97
CA ASP A 171 -14.14 -23.49 -4.59
C ASP A 171 -12.80 -23.08 -3.98
N VAL A 172 -12.25 -21.94 -4.43
CA VAL A 172 -10.98 -21.40 -3.95
C VAL A 172 -11.07 -19.89 -3.84
N MET A 173 -11.52 -19.43 -2.68
CA MET A 173 -11.76 -18.00 -2.46
C MET A 173 -10.48 -17.25 -2.16
N GLN A 174 -9.60 -17.76 -1.31
CA GLN A 174 -8.51 -16.97 -0.74
C GLN A 174 -7.18 -17.18 -1.47
N VAL A 175 -6.37 -16.12 -1.57
CA VAL A 175 -5.06 -16.22 -2.22
C VAL A 175 -4.14 -17.22 -1.51
N VAL A 176 -4.23 -17.35 -0.18
CA VAL A 176 -3.37 -18.26 0.59
C VAL A 176 -3.63 -19.74 0.25
N ASP A 177 -4.85 -20.06 -0.20
CA ASP A 177 -5.21 -21.42 -0.60
C ASP A 177 -4.39 -21.90 -1.80
N VAL A 178 -3.93 -20.96 -2.64
CA VAL A 178 -3.13 -21.24 -3.83
C VAL A 178 -1.66 -20.92 -3.64
N VAL A 179 -1.14 -20.73 -2.44
CA VAL A 179 0.31 -20.59 -2.20
C VAL A 179 0.93 -21.94 -1.85
N GLU A 180 2.04 -22.30 -2.52
CA GLU A 180 2.84 -23.47 -2.14
C GLU A 180 3.84 -23.18 -1.05
N ARG A 181 4.63 -22.12 -1.29
CA ARG A 181 5.73 -21.71 -0.43
C ARG A 181 6.05 -20.24 -0.60
N PHE A 182 6.66 -19.67 0.41
CA PHE A 182 7.19 -18.31 0.37
C PHE A 182 8.38 -18.14 1.30
N GLY A 183 9.26 -17.19 0.98
CA GLY A 183 10.33 -16.78 1.88
C GLY A 183 9.80 -15.81 2.93
N LEU A 184 10.28 -15.89 4.16
CA LEU A 184 9.92 -14.99 5.27
C LEU A 184 11.21 -14.43 5.87
N LEU A 185 11.37 -13.11 5.84
CA LEU A 185 12.50 -12.43 6.48
C LEU A 185 12.16 -12.14 7.95
N LEU A 186 12.89 -12.72 8.87
CA LEU A 186 12.70 -12.53 10.30
C LEU A 186 13.39 -11.24 10.79
N ALA A 187 13.03 -10.81 12.00
CA ALA A 187 13.55 -9.58 12.61
C ALA A 187 15.07 -9.61 12.87
N ASP A 188 15.66 -10.81 12.96
CA ASP A 188 17.10 -11.01 13.08
C ASP A 188 17.84 -10.95 11.74
N GLY A 189 17.12 -10.82 10.62
CA GLY A 189 17.67 -10.78 9.26
C GLY A 189 17.84 -12.15 8.60
N SER A 190 17.48 -13.24 9.28
CA SER A 190 17.43 -14.58 8.69
C SER A 190 16.23 -14.73 7.76
N VAL A 191 16.39 -15.52 6.70
CA VAL A 191 15.30 -15.83 5.76
C VAL A 191 14.95 -17.30 5.94
N VAL A 192 13.68 -17.57 6.22
CA VAL A 192 13.14 -18.93 6.32
C VAL A 192 12.17 -19.19 5.19
N GLU A 193 12.21 -20.39 4.61
CA GLU A 193 11.17 -20.84 3.70
C GLU A 193 9.99 -21.41 4.51
N VAL A 194 8.78 -20.99 4.17
CA VAL A 194 7.54 -21.48 4.75
C VAL A 194 6.75 -22.17 3.67
N SER A 195 6.33 -23.41 3.91
CA SER A 195 5.47 -24.18 3.03
C SER A 195 4.49 -25.02 3.83
N ARG A 196 3.54 -25.67 3.16
CA ARG A 196 2.62 -26.61 3.83
C ARG A 196 3.33 -27.82 4.46
N LYS A 197 4.53 -28.17 3.97
CA LYS A 197 5.32 -29.33 4.45
C LYS A 197 6.44 -28.92 5.41
N GLN A 198 6.95 -27.70 5.29
CA GLN A 198 8.10 -27.20 6.04
C GLN A 198 7.72 -25.95 6.82
N ASN A 199 8.00 -25.96 8.12
CA ASN A 199 7.56 -24.93 9.07
C ASN A 199 6.01 -24.77 9.15
N PRO A 200 5.26 -25.86 9.42
CA PRO A 200 3.78 -25.81 9.39
C PRO A 200 3.17 -24.95 10.51
N ALA A 201 3.87 -24.82 11.66
CA ALA A 201 3.40 -24.01 12.78
C ALA A 201 3.33 -22.50 12.44
N SER A 202 4.18 -22.04 11.52
CA SER A 202 4.08 -20.70 10.95
C SER A 202 3.13 -20.67 9.76
N SER A 203 2.90 -21.76 9.01
CA SER A 203 2.04 -21.77 7.81
C SER A 203 0.52 -21.77 8.09
N ALA A 204 0.05 -21.93 9.33
CA ALA A 204 -1.37 -22.02 9.64
C ALA A 204 -2.14 -20.70 9.36
N PRO A 205 -3.19 -20.69 8.51
CA PRO A 205 -3.97 -19.48 8.14
C PRO A 205 -4.43 -18.64 9.33
N SER A 206 -4.85 -19.31 10.41
CA SER A 206 -5.37 -18.69 11.63
C SER A 206 -4.34 -17.90 12.45
N ARG A 207 -3.03 -18.14 12.25
CA ARG A 207 -1.96 -17.45 12.98
C ARG A 207 -1.50 -16.16 12.27
N TRP A 208 -1.92 -15.93 11.03
CA TRP A 208 -1.62 -14.71 10.25
C TRP A 208 -2.63 -13.57 10.47
N ILE A 209 -3.84 -13.90 10.93
CA ILE A 209 -5.00 -13.00 11.00
C ILE A 209 -5.70 -13.18 12.36
N THR A 210 -5.15 -12.62 13.42
CA THR A 210 -5.94 -12.34 14.65
C THR A 210 -5.52 -10.99 15.22
N PRO A 211 -6.45 -10.04 15.39
CA PRO A 211 -6.28 -8.95 16.35
C PRO A 211 -6.25 -9.57 17.75
N SER A 212 -5.31 -9.14 18.58
CA SER A 212 -5.14 -9.62 19.95
C SER A 212 -6.44 -9.48 20.76
N SER A 213 -7.02 -10.58 21.20
CA SER A 213 -7.94 -10.59 22.34
C SER A 213 -7.28 -11.27 23.54
N ARG A 214 -6.91 -10.44 24.53
CA ARG A 214 -6.54 -10.65 25.94
C ARG A 214 -5.68 -11.85 26.36
N PRO A 215 -4.60 -11.63 27.14
CA PRO A 215 -3.79 -12.71 27.68
C PRO A 215 -4.48 -13.37 28.88
N THR A 216 -4.63 -14.69 28.84
CA THR A 216 -4.74 -15.51 30.05
C THR A 216 -3.36 -16.14 30.31
N SER A 217 -2.82 -15.86 31.50
CA SER A 217 -1.62 -16.41 32.15
C SER A 217 -0.22 -15.96 31.67
N PRO A 218 0.74 -15.78 32.61
CA PRO A 218 2.08 -15.26 32.31
C PRO A 218 3.02 -16.42 32.00
N SER A 219 3.43 -16.57 30.74
CA SER A 219 4.69 -17.24 30.43
C SER A 219 5.57 -16.29 29.62
N THR A 220 6.77 -16.09 30.16
CA THR A 220 7.84 -15.27 29.64
C THR A 220 8.37 -15.86 28.33
N SER A 221 7.79 -15.44 27.22
CA SER A 221 8.49 -15.38 25.94
C SER A 221 7.94 -14.23 25.12
N THR A 222 8.79 -13.25 24.87
CA THR A 222 8.48 -12.06 24.06
C THR A 222 8.05 -12.51 22.66
N PRO A 223 6.90 -12.05 22.14
CA PRO A 223 6.50 -12.42 20.79
C PRO A 223 7.42 -11.70 19.79
N THR A 224 8.31 -12.47 19.17
CA THR A 224 9.16 -12.03 18.07
C THR A 224 8.25 -11.59 16.92
N ARG A 225 8.21 -10.28 16.65
CA ARG A 225 7.48 -9.70 15.52
C ARG A 225 8.09 -10.27 14.23
N ALA A 226 7.38 -11.20 13.59
CA ALA A 226 7.78 -11.74 12.29
C ALA A 226 7.44 -10.73 11.18
N TRP A 227 8.43 -10.33 10.40
CA TRP A 227 8.27 -9.43 9.26
C TRP A 227 7.93 -10.23 7.99
N ARG A 228 7.06 -9.71 7.12
CA ARG A 228 6.34 -10.49 6.10
C ARG A 228 6.99 -10.51 4.72
N CYS A 229 7.00 -11.70 4.13
CA CYS A 229 7.15 -12.14 2.72
C CYS A 229 8.30 -11.58 1.85
N CYS A 230 9.30 -12.44 1.60
CA CYS A 230 10.42 -12.24 0.67
C CYS A 230 10.21 -12.80 -0.76
N TRP A 231 9.25 -13.67 -1.04
CA TRP A 231 8.85 -14.06 -2.42
C TRP A 231 7.81 -15.17 -2.30
N CYS A 232 6.92 -15.32 -3.29
CA CYS A 232 5.84 -16.30 -3.25
C CYS A 232 5.86 -17.20 -4.49
N VAL A 233 5.47 -18.46 -4.31
CA VAL A 233 5.18 -19.42 -5.39
C VAL A 233 3.69 -19.82 -5.36
N PRO A 234 2.83 -19.26 -6.24
CA PRO A 234 1.47 -19.77 -6.42
C PRO A 234 1.46 -21.18 -7.04
N ARG A 235 0.60 -22.05 -6.49
CA ARG A 235 0.41 -23.49 -6.78
C ARG A 235 -0.31 -23.79 -8.09
N SER A 236 -1.18 -22.90 -8.57
CA SER A 236 -2.08 -23.29 -9.64
C SER A 236 -2.40 -22.13 -10.55
N ILE A 237 -1.86 -22.24 -11.75
CA ILE A 237 -2.12 -21.37 -12.87
C ILE A 237 -2.83 -22.22 -13.92
N ARG A 238 -4.09 -21.95 -14.27
CA ARG A 238 -4.81 -22.82 -15.23
C ARG A 238 -4.21 -22.63 -16.63
N ARG A 239 -4.07 -23.72 -17.41
CA ARG A 239 -3.86 -23.60 -18.86
C ARG A 239 -5.15 -23.05 -19.49
N ARG A 240 -5.04 -22.01 -20.30
CA ARG A 240 -6.18 -21.42 -21.02
C ARG A 240 -6.66 -22.42 -22.08
N THR A 241 -7.60 -23.29 -21.72
CA THR A 241 -8.31 -24.17 -22.66
C THR A 241 -9.72 -23.64 -22.93
N ARG A 242 -9.92 -23.25 -24.19
CA ARG A 242 -11.14 -22.79 -24.87
C ARG A 242 -11.56 -21.33 -24.64
N SER A 243 -12.07 -20.76 -25.74
CA SER A 243 -12.44 -19.38 -26.04
C SER A 243 -13.06 -18.60 -24.87
N CYS A 244 -12.47 -17.46 -24.50
CA CYS A 244 -13.17 -16.40 -23.78
C CYS A 244 -13.53 -15.31 -24.78
N GLU A 245 -14.69 -15.47 -25.42
CA GLU A 245 -15.44 -14.33 -25.92
C GLU A 245 -16.09 -13.60 -24.73
N SER A 246 -15.90 -12.28 -24.73
CA SER A 246 -16.84 -11.26 -24.23
C SER A 246 -17.47 -11.45 -22.84
N TRP A 247 -16.81 -10.99 -21.77
CA TRP A 247 -17.51 -10.45 -20.60
C TRP A 247 -16.66 -9.35 -19.94
N TRP A 248 -16.83 -8.12 -20.43
CA TRP A 248 -16.47 -6.90 -19.72
C TRP A 248 -17.78 -6.24 -19.27
N TRP A 249 -17.99 -6.17 -17.96
CA TRP A 249 -18.83 -5.19 -17.27
C TRP A 249 -18.07 -4.77 -16.02
#